data_AF-A0A8T6ESQ4-F1
#
_entry.id   AF-A0A8T6ESQ4-F1
#
_cell.length_a   1.000
_cell.length_b   1.000
_cell.length_c   1.000
_cell.angle_alpha   90.00
_cell.angle_beta   90.00
_cell.angle_gamma   90.00
#
_symmetry.space_group_name_H-M   'P 1'
#
loop_
_entity.id
_entity.type
_entity.pdbx_description
1 polymer ?
#
loop_
_entity_poly.entity_id
_entity_poly.type
_entity_poly.pdbx_seq_one_letter_code
_entity_poly.pdbx_strand_id
1 'polypeptide(L)'
;MQDVSDWLDEHMATFKPLYATRLPILGPDRVDELDGIFIPRQVMIRVTNAWLWAGGADPTVPIEVTIDSHPYAQRIEIVWHNSAYWGGDRNETRLRGFDAASILMDPYSTGALAMFAFDPAQRSETASCRVWMCETIDEEELVEQRLGPIDPVHDSLWPQIFQRLDKPRGWLGTNGRLEPLWADHPIPSIASDRSAPASSS
;
A
#
# COMPACT_ATOMS: atom_id res chain seq x y z
N MET A 1 3.67 18.46 21.57
CA MET A 1 2.67 18.15 20.53
C MET A 1 3.47 18.15 19.24
N GLN A 2 3.57 17.01 18.58
CA GLN A 2 4.27 16.92 17.29
C GLN A 2 3.37 17.56 16.24
N ASP A 3 3.93 18.32 15.31
CA ASP A 3 3.23 18.81 14.12
C ASP A 3 3.68 18.05 12.86
N VAL A 4 3.03 18.33 11.74
CA VAL A 4 3.31 17.64 10.46
C VAL A 4 4.74 17.89 9.96
N SER A 5 5.33 19.05 10.26
CA SER A 5 6.71 19.36 9.83
C SER A 5 7.71 18.55 10.65
N ASP A 6 7.54 18.50 11.96
CA ASP A 6 8.37 17.67 12.84
C ASP A 6 8.28 16.19 12.45
N TRP A 7 7.07 15.70 12.15
CA TRP A 7 6.84 14.33 11.71
C TRP A 7 7.53 14.03 10.37
N LEU A 8 7.42 14.93 9.40
CA LEU A 8 8.12 14.80 8.11
C LEU A 8 9.63 14.78 8.29
N ASP A 9 10.20 15.70 9.07
CA ASP A 9 11.64 15.77 9.27
C ASP A 9 12.18 14.48 9.93
N GLU A 10 11.45 13.89 10.89
CA GLU A 10 11.79 12.60 11.50
C GLU A 10 11.78 11.44 10.49
N HIS A 11 10.71 11.31 9.70
CA HIS A 11 10.52 10.16 8.83
C HIS A 11 11.24 10.28 7.47
N MET A 12 11.53 11.49 7.00
CA MET A 12 12.35 11.71 5.81
C MET A 12 13.84 11.54 6.09
N ALA A 13 14.34 11.97 7.26
CA ALA A 13 15.76 11.84 7.63
C ALA A 13 16.23 10.38 7.72
N THR A 14 15.31 9.46 7.97
CA THR A 14 15.60 8.02 8.12
C THR A 14 15.60 7.24 6.80
N PHE A 15 15.39 7.90 5.65
CA PHE A 15 15.30 7.27 4.32
C PHE A 15 14.28 6.12 4.23
N LYS A 16 13.28 6.14 5.12
CA LYS A 16 12.17 5.19 5.10
C LYS A 16 11.37 5.36 3.80
N PRO A 17 10.80 4.28 3.23
CA PRO A 17 9.79 4.43 2.20
C PRO A 17 8.64 5.28 2.73
N LEU A 18 8.45 6.46 2.13
CA LEU A 18 7.35 7.35 2.45
C LEU A 18 6.45 7.44 1.23
N TYR A 19 5.15 7.25 1.44
CA TYR A 19 4.13 7.30 0.41
C TYR A 19 3.07 8.33 0.79
N ALA A 20 2.77 9.25 -0.11
CA ALA A 20 1.76 10.28 0.08
C ALA A 20 0.68 10.16 -0.99
N THR A 21 -0.59 10.17 -0.57
CA THR A 21 -1.74 10.04 -1.45
C THR A 21 -2.91 10.84 -0.89
N ARG A 22 -3.84 11.21 -1.78
CA ARG A 22 -5.14 11.73 -1.39
C ARG A 22 -6.09 10.55 -1.17
N LEU A 23 -6.80 10.52 -0.05
CA LEU A 23 -7.75 9.46 0.23
C LEU A 23 -8.83 9.39 -0.86
N PRO A 24 -9.18 8.19 -1.34
CA PRO A 24 -10.10 8.04 -2.45
C PRO A 24 -11.49 8.59 -2.10
N ILE A 25 -12.22 9.03 -3.13
CA ILE A 25 -13.60 9.49 -2.96
C ILE A 25 -14.48 8.31 -2.59
N LEU A 26 -15.02 8.38 -1.38
CA LEU A 26 -15.87 7.35 -0.82
C LEU A 26 -17.16 7.98 -0.36
N GLY A 27 -18.26 7.54 -0.98
CA GLY A 27 -19.57 7.81 -0.39
C GLY A 27 -19.67 7.05 0.94
N PRO A 28 -20.46 7.56 1.92
CA PRO A 28 -20.67 6.88 3.20
C PRO A 28 -21.19 5.45 3.04
N ASP A 29 -21.93 5.17 1.96
CA ASP A 29 -22.47 3.83 1.67
C ASP A 29 -21.47 2.88 1.00
N ARG A 30 -20.23 3.33 0.74
CA ARG A 30 -19.23 2.60 -0.06
C ARG A 30 -17.92 2.33 0.68
N VAL A 31 -17.87 2.61 1.98
CA VAL A 31 -16.68 2.34 2.81
C VAL A 31 -16.36 0.83 2.81
N ASP A 32 -17.38 -0.01 2.84
CA ASP A 32 -17.22 -1.48 2.77
C ASP A 32 -16.73 -1.96 1.38
N GLU A 33 -16.82 -1.13 0.35
CA GLU A 33 -16.25 -1.44 -0.97
C GLU A 33 -14.73 -1.21 -1.02
N LEU A 34 -14.16 -0.50 -0.04
CA LEU A 34 -12.72 -0.41 0.11
C LEU A 34 -12.20 -1.73 0.66
N ASP A 35 -11.63 -2.52 -0.24
CA ASP A 35 -10.76 -3.65 0.12
C ASP A 35 -9.39 -3.16 0.65
N GLY A 36 -9.36 -2.05 1.39
CA GLY A 36 -8.18 -1.41 1.96
C GLY A 36 -7.61 -0.23 1.17
N ILE A 37 -6.63 0.45 1.78
CA ILE A 37 -5.92 1.61 1.22
C ILE A 37 -4.86 1.12 0.23
N PHE A 38 -4.85 1.66 -1.00
CA PHE A 38 -3.84 1.33 -2.00
C PHE A 38 -2.45 1.75 -1.54
N ILE A 39 -1.49 0.83 -1.66
CA ILE A 39 -0.07 1.09 -1.48
C ILE A 39 0.65 0.67 -2.76
N PRO A 40 1.66 1.43 -3.22
CA PRO A 40 2.52 1.00 -4.30
C PRO A 40 3.20 -0.35 -4.08
N ARG A 41 3.24 -1.18 -5.12
CA ARG A 41 3.92 -2.49 -5.07
C ARG A 41 5.40 -2.36 -4.68
N GLN A 42 6.06 -1.28 -5.09
CA GLN A 42 7.47 -1.00 -4.76
C GLN A 42 7.67 -0.77 -3.26
N VAL A 43 6.71 -0.14 -2.59
CA VAL A 43 6.71 0.01 -1.12
C VAL A 43 6.56 -1.35 -0.48
N MET A 44 5.56 -2.15 -0.89
CA MET A 44 5.37 -3.50 -0.37
C MET A 44 6.66 -4.33 -0.46
N ILE A 45 7.34 -4.34 -1.61
CA ILE A 45 8.58 -5.11 -1.83
C ILE A 45 9.67 -4.70 -0.83
N ARG A 46 9.80 -3.40 -0.54
CA ARG A 46 10.78 -2.89 0.42
C ARG A 46 10.42 -3.22 1.87
N VAL A 47 9.13 -3.23 2.20
CA VAL A 47 8.65 -3.38 3.58
C VAL A 47 8.62 -4.84 4.04
N THR A 48 8.22 -5.75 3.15
CA THR A 48 7.83 -7.12 3.54
C THR A 48 8.87 -8.18 3.24
N ASN A 49 9.99 -7.80 2.59
CA ASN A 49 10.97 -8.71 1.99
C ASN A 49 10.31 -9.71 1.02
N ALA A 50 10.59 -9.57 -0.29
CA ALA A 50 9.85 -10.15 -1.42
C ALA A 50 9.59 -11.69 -1.44
N TRP A 51 10.17 -12.48 -0.54
CA TRP A 51 10.10 -13.94 -0.50
C TRP A 51 8.83 -14.50 0.14
N LEU A 52 8.12 -13.73 0.97
CA LEU A 52 6.83 -14.14 1.57
C LEU A 52 5.69 -14.32 0.54
N TRP A 53 5.93 -13.92 -0.71
CA TRP A 53 4.90 -13.80 -1.74
C TRP A 53 4.95 -14.90 -2.80
N ALA A 54 5.85 -15.87 -2.64
CA ALA A 54 6.03 -16.97 -3.58
C ALA A 54 4.97 -18.08 -3.35
N GLY A 55 3.90 -18.07 -4.13
CA GLY A 55 3.16 -19.31 -4.49
C GLY A 55 1.66 -19.35 -4.18
N GLY A 56 1.08 -18.36 -3.49
CA GLY A 56 -0.34 -18.33 -3.14
C GLY A 56 -1.17 -17.28 -3.89
N ALA A 57 -2.49 -17.49 -3.95
CA ALA A 57 -3.44 -16.45 -4.34
C ALA A 57 -3.65 -15.47 -3.18
N ASP A 58 -3.68 -14.17 -3.49
CA ASP A 58 -3.89 -13.06 -2.55
C ASP A 58 -3.13 -13.20 -1.21
N PRO A 59 -1.81 -13.42 -1.24
CA PRO A 59 -1.01 -13.54 -0.02
C PRO A 59 -1.13 -12.30 0.87
N THR A 60 -0.86 -12.47 2.17
CA THR A 60 -0.90 -11.40 3.17
C THR A 60 0.34 -11.39 4.07
N VAL A 61 0.70 -10.22 4.58
CA VAL A 61 1.77 -10.02 5.57
C VAL A 61 1.27 -9.07 6.66
N PRO A 62 1.40 -9.40 7.96
CA PRO A 62 0.96 -8.52 9.03
C PRO A 62 1.83 -7.26 9.12
N ILE A 63 1.20 -6.14 9.46
CA ILE A 63 1.85 -4.85 9.71
C ILE A 63 1.19 -4.12 10.89
N GLU A 64 1.99 -3.45 11.70
CA GLU A 64 1.50 -2.58 12.78
C GLU A 64 1.34 -1.16 12.25
N VAL A 65 0.13 -0.60 12.32
CA VAL A 65 -0.16 0.77 11.89
C VAL A 65 -0.41 1.65 13.10
N THR A 66 0.20 2.82 13.12
CA THR A 66 -0.14 3.92 14.04
C THR A 66 -0.45 5.17 13.23
N ILE A 67 -1.55 5.83 13.52
CA ILE A 67 -1.82 7.17 12.98
C ILE A 67 -1.32 8.15 14.04
N ASP A 68 -0.41 9.03 13.69
CA ASP A 68 0.24 9.94 14.63
C ASP A 68 -0.53 11.26 14.79
N SER A 69 -1.29 11.65 13.77
CA SER A 69 -2.19 12.80 13.85
C SER A 69 -3.47 12.50 14.65
N HIS A 70 -3.83 11.23 14.86
CA HIS A 70 -5.08 10.81 15.50
C HIS A 70 -4.85 9.64 16.45
N PRO A 71 -5.55 9.50 17.59
CA PRO A 71 -5.33 8.41 18.54
C PRO A 71 -5.77 7.05 17.97
N TYR A 72 -4.90 6.38 17.23
CA TYR A 72 -5.21 5.12 16.56
C TYR A 72 -3.97 4.24 16.39
N ALA A 73 -4.08 2.97 16.80
CA ALA A 73 -3.08 1.94 16.51
C ALA A 73 -3.76 0.58 16.32
N GLN A 74 -3.42 -0.12 15.24
CA GLN A 74 -3.99 -1.43 14.94
C GLN A 74 -2.99 -2.30 14.16
N ARG A 75 -3.01 -3.61 14.44
CA ARG A 75 -2.35 -4.61 13.58
C ARG A 75 -3.29 -5.00 12.45
N ILE A 76 -2.85 -4.80 11.21
CA ILE A 76 -3.61 -5.07 9.98
C ILE A 76 -2.76 -5.90 9.00
N GLU A 77 -3.19 -6.01 7.74
CA GLU A 77 -2.49 -6.78 6.71
C GLU A 77 -2.08 -5.91 5.52
N ILE A 78 -0.87 -6.14 5.00
CA ILE A 78 -0.55 -5.86 3.60
C ILE A 78 -1.03 -7.06 2.79
N VAL A 79 -1.91 -6.83 1.81
CA VAL A 79 -2.37 -7.86 0.86
C VAL A 79 -1.86 -7.53 -0.55
N TRP A 80 -1.43 -8.56 -1.28
CA TRP A 80 -1.16 -8.45 -2.71
C TRP A 80 -2.25 -9.17 -3.49
N HIS A 81 -3.20 -8.42 -4.04
CA HIS A 81 -4.18 -8.98 -4.95
C HIS A 81 -3.51 -9.36 -6.25
N ASN A 82 -3.43 -10.65 -6.53
CA ASN A 82 -2.67 -11.22 -7.63
C ASN A 82 -3.53 -12.11 -8.54
N SER A 83 -4.85 -11.89 -8.56
CA SER A 83 -5.78 -12.65 -9.40
C SER A 83 -5.43 -12.58 -10.89
N ALA A 84 -4.77 -11.53 -11.36
CA ALA A 84 -4.28 -11.42 -12.76
C ALA A 84 -3.34 -12.57 -13.18
N TYR A 85 -2.66 -13.22 -12.24
CA TYR A 85 -1.81 -14.39 -12.51
C TYR A 85 -2.60 -15.70 -12.60
N TRP A 86 -3.90 -15.64 -12.26
CA TRP A 86 -4.81 -16.78 -12.17
C TRP A 86 -6.09 -16.56 -12.99
N GLY A 87 -6.06 -15.65 -13.98
CA GLY A 87 -7.18 -15.37 -14.90
C GLY A 87 -8.15 -14.28 -14.46
N GLY A 88 -7.87 -13.57 -13.37
CA GLY A 88 -8.58 -12.36 -12.95
C GLY A 88 -7.97 -11.06 -13.53
N ASP A 89 -8.30 -9.92 -12.93
CA ASP A 89 -7.91 -8.58 -13.40
C ASP A 89 -7.10 -7.76 -12.37
N ARG A 90 -6.95 -8.25 -11.13
CA ARG A 90 -6.27 -7.51 -10.05
C ARG A 90 -4.78 -7.85 -9.99
N ASN A 91 -3.97 -6.80 -9.90
CA ASN A 91 -2.54 -6.86 -9.65
C ASN A 91 -2.13 -5.59 -8.88
N GLU A 92 -2.57 -5.49 -7.63
CA GLU A 92 -2.40 -4.31 -6.78
C GLU A 92 -2.15 -4.70 -5.32
N THR A 93 -1.60 -3.77 -4.55
CA THR A 93 -1.27 -3.99 -3.14
C THR A 93 -2.04 -3.03 -2.26
N ARG A 94 -2.53 -3.50 -1.11
CA ARG A 94 -3.36 -2.72 -0.20
C ARG A 94 -3.02 -2.96 1.26
N LEU A 95 -3.24 -1.95 2.10
CA LEU A 95 -3.39 -2.09 3.54
C LEU A 95 -4.85 -2.39 3.86
N ARG A 96 -5.13 -3.60 4.35
CA ARG A 96 -6.48 -4.12 4.57
C ARG A 96 -6.68 -4.48 6.04
N GLY A 97 -7.89 -4.25 6.54
CA GLY A 97 -8.32 -4.64 7.87
C GLY A 97 -8.42 -3.50 8.87
N PHE A 98 -8.39 -2.24 8.42
CA PHE A 98 -8.75 -1.10 9.24
C PHE A 98 -10.17 -1.26 9.79
N ASP A 99 -10.35 -0.99 11.08
CA ASP A 99 -11.68 -0.92 11.68
C ASP A 99 -12.34 0.45 11.41
N ALA A 100 -13.60 0.58 11.84
CA ALA A 100 -14.38 1.80 11.68
C ALA A 100 -13.91 2.97 12.56
N ALA A 101 -12.98 2.75 13.50
CA ALA A 101 -12.40 3.81 14.31
C ALA A 101 -11.21 4.51 13.62
N SER A 102 -10.70 3.92 12.52
CA SER A 102 -9.65 4.54 11.72
C SER A 102 -10.18 5.74 10.96
N ILE A 103 -9.54 6.90 11.13
CA ILE A 103 -9.87 8.10 10.35
C ILE A 103 -9.63 7.90 8.84
N LEU A 104 -8.78 6.93 8.46
CA LEU A 104 -8.56 6.56 7.05
C LEU A 104 -9.78 5.89 6.41
N MET A 105 -10.69 5.38 7.24
CA MET A 105 -11.95 4.75 6.82
C MET A 105 -13.14 5.69 7.01
N ASP A 106 -12.93 6.92 7.49
CA ASP A 106 -13.99 7.91 7.65
C ASP A 106 -14.41 8.44 6.26
N PRO A 107 -15.68 8.30 5.85
CA PRO A 107 -16.15 8.80 4.56
C PRO A 107 -16.00 10.32 4.41
N TYR A 108 -15.94 11.07 5.51
CA TYR A 108 -15.72 12.52 5.50
C TYR A 108 -14.25 12.90 5.28
N SER A 109 -13.32 11.95 5.41
CA SER A 109 -11.89 12.15 5.12
C SER A 109 -11.55 11.98 3.63
N THR A 110 -12.56 11.81 2.77
CA THR A 110 -12.41 11.80 1.31
C THR A 110 -11.56 12.99 0.83
N GLY A 111 -10.51 12.71 0.06
CA GLY A 111 -9.64 13.74 -0.53
C GLY A 111 -8.61 14.34 0.43
N ALA A 112 -8.67 14.01 1.73
CA ALA A 112 -7.64 14.42 2.68
C ALA A 112 -6.28 13.84 2.26
N LEU A 113 -5.22 14.62 2.45
CA LEU A 113 -3.86 14.17 2.21
C LEU A 113 -3.40 13.25 3.36
N ALA A 114 -2.97 12.05 3.02
CA ALA A 114 -2.42 11.09 3.96
C ALA A 114 -1.01 10.64 3.55
N MET A 115 -0.14 10.51 4.55
CA MET A 115 1.25 10.08 4.39
C MET A 115 1.49 8.81 5.20
N PHE A 116 2.24 7.88 4.62
CA PHE A 116 2.54 6.56 5.17
C PHE A 116 4.05 6.37 5.16
N ALA A 117 4.68 6.41 6.34
CA ALA A 117 6.10 6.13 6.54
C ALA A 117 6.27 4.69 7.02
N PHE A 118 6.91 3.86 6.19
CA PHE A 118 7.05 2.45 6.48
C PHE A 118 8.39 2.11 7.11
N ASP A 119 8.34 1.28 8.14
CA ASP A 119 9.47 0.67 8.79
C ASP A 119 9.53 -0.82 8.41
N PRO A 120 10.48 -1.22 7.54
CA PRO A 120 10.61 -2.61 7.14
C PRO A 120 10.91 -3.53 8.32
N ALA A 121 10.33 -4.73 8.28
CA ALA A 121 10.62 -5.78 9.25
C ALA A 121 12.12 -6.13 9.27
N GLN A 122 12.78 -5.99 10.42
CA GLN A 122 14.12 -6.54 10.62
C GLN A 122 14.01 -7.94 11.23
N ARG A 123 14.55 -8.97 10.55
CA ARG A 123 14.76 -10.40 10.93
C ARG A 123 13.71 -11.13 11.81
N SER A 124 13.25 -10.56 12.92
CA SER A 124 12.25 -11.10 13.86
C SER A 124 11.12 -10.13 14.21
N GLU A 125 11.14 -8.90 13.71
CA GLU A 125 10.15 -7.88 14.00
C GLU A 125 9.05 -7.84 12.92
N THR A 126 7.83 -7.49 13.33
CA THR A 126 6.76 -7.19 12.37
C THR A 126 7.06 -5.81 11.76
N ALA A 127 6.83 -5.64 10.46
CA ALA A 127 6.92 -4.33 9.85
C ALA A 127 5.95 -3.37 10.54
N SER A 128 6.26 -2.08 10.53
CA SER A 128 5.35 -1.05 11.02
C SER A 128 5.16 0.08 10.00
N CYS A 129 4.08 0.83 10.17
CA CYS A 129 3.72 1.96 9.34
C CYS A 129 3.20 3.08 10.24
N ARG A 130 3.85 4.23 10.16
CA ARG A 130 3.44 5.47 10.80
C ARG A 130 2.67 6.28 9.77
N VAL A 131 1.53 6.80 10.17
CA VAL A 131 0.63 7.53 9.28
C VAL A 131 0.37 8.92 9.81
N TRP A 132 0.44 9.91 8.94
CA TRP A 132 -0.07 11.24 9.23
C TRP A 132 -1.16 11.58 8.22
N MET A 133 -2.36 11.86 8.71
CA MET A 133 -3.44 12.42 7.90
C MET A 133 -3.57 13.90 8.20
N CYS A 134 -3.52 14.73 7.16
CA CYS A 134 -3.73 16.17 7.28
C CYS A 134 -5.19 16.47 7.63
N GLU A 135 -5.41 17.34 8.60
CA GLU A 135 -6.73 17.85 9.00
C GLU A 135 -7.03 19.24 8.41
N THR A 136 -5.99 19.99 8.05
CA THR A 136 -6.12 21.38 7.60
C THR A 136 -5.38 21.63 6.29
N ILE A 137 -5.85 22.63 5.54
CA ILE A 137 -5.22 23.06 4.29
C ILE A 137 -3.76 23.49 4.54
N ASP A 138 -3.48 24.16 5.67
CA ASP A 138 -2.13 24.58 6.03
C ASP A 138 -1.18 23.38 6.17
N GLU A 139 -1.64 22.27 6.74
CA GLU A 139 -0.85 21.03 6.81
C GLU A 139 -0.61 20.44 5.41
N GLU A 140 -1.63 20.41 4.55
CA GLU A 140 -1.48 19.93 3.17
C GLU A 140 -0.47 20.77 2.38
N GLU A 141 -0.53 22.09 2.52
CA GLU A 141 0.42 23.01 1.88
C GLU A 141 1.85 22.77 2.36
N LEU A 142 2.05 22.54 3.66
CA LEU A 142 3.38 22.21 4.21
C LEU A 142 3.91 20.90 3.63
N VAL A 143 3.06 19.88 3.48
CA VAL A 143 3.46 18.61 2.87
C VAL A 143 3.82 18.78 1.40
N GLU A 144 2.97 19.46 0.63
CA GLU A 144 3.18 19.68 -0.80
C GLU A 144 4.41 20.56 -1.09
N GLN A 145 4.75 21.50 -0.20
CA GLN A 145 6.00 22.26 -0.27
C GLN A 145 7.25 21.36 -0.14
N ARG A 146 7.16 20.27 0.62
CA ARG A 146 8.29 19.36 0.88
C ARG A 146 8.38 18.22 -0.14
N LEU A 147 7.24 17.63 -0.49
CA LEU A 147 7.17 16.43 -1.35
C LEU A 147 6.83 16.75 -2.81
N GLY A 148 6.42 17.99 -3.11
CA GLY A 148 5.79 18.35 -4.37
C GLY A 148 4.26 18.13 -4.36
N PRO A 149 3.55 18.59 -5.39
CA PRO A 149 2.09 18.52 -5.45
C PRO A 149 1.58 17.08 -5.44
N ILE A 150 0.53 16.80 -4.65
CA ILE A 150 -0.10 15.48 -4.54
C ILE A 150 -1.51 15.55 -5.14
N ASP A 151 -1.66 15.03 -6.36
CA ASP A 151 -2.94 15.01 -7.08
C ASP A 151 -3.71 13.72 -6.74
N PRO A 152 -5.03 13.76 -6.52
CA PRO A 152 -5.84 12.54 -6.36
C PRO A 152 -5.69 11.50 -7.49
N VAL A 153 -5.25 11.90 -8.69
CA VAL A 153 -4.92 10.97 -9.78
C VAL A 153 -3.49 10.41 -9.68
N HIS A 154 -2.56 11.15 -9.08
CA HIS A 154 -1.12 10.86 -9.08
C HIS A 154 -0.54 10.92 -7.67
N ASP A 155 -0.15 9.76 -7.12
CA ASP A 155 0.46 9.67 -5.80
C ASP A 155 1.97 10.02 -5.84
N SER A 156 2.55 10.39 -4.70
CA SER A 156 3.99 10.69 -4.57
C SER A 156 4.69 9.66 -3.68
N LEU A 157 5.95 9.38 -4.01
CA LEU A 157 6.77 8.41 -3.31
C LEU A 157 8.15 9.00 -3.04
N TRP A 158 8.57 8.94 -1.78
CA TRP A 158 9.85 9.47 -1.35
C TRP A 158 10.81 8.36 -0.88
N PRO A 159 12.11 8.47 -1.22
CA PRO A 159 12.73 9.43 -2.15
C PRO A 159 12.16 9.28 -3.57
N GLN A 160 12.14 10.38 -4.35
CA GLN A 160 11.52 10.56 -5.69
C GLN A 160 12.04 9.64 -6.82
N ILE A 161 12.68 8.52 -6.47
CA ILE A 161 13.21 7.51 -7.38
C ILE A 161 12.07 6.86 -8.21
N PHE A 162 10.80 7.04 -7.80
CA PHE A 162 9.62 6.40 -8.40
C PHE A 162 8.66 7.43 -9.04
N GLN A 163 9.21 8.42 -9.73
CA GLN A 163 8.64 9.71 -10.16
C GLN A 163 7.28 9.76 -10.89
N ARG A 164 6.57 8.64 -11.06
CA ARG A 164 5.14 8.60 -11.41
C ARG A 164 4.67 7.16 -11.36
N LEU A 165 3.89 6.82 -10.33
CA LEU A 165 3.15 5.58 -10.34
C LEU A 165 1.80 5.85 -11.00
N ASP A 166 1.68 5.48 -12.26
CA ASP A 166 0.36 5.37 -12.87
C ASP A 166 -0.43 4.36 -12.05
N LYS A 167 -1.55 4.80 -11.46
CA LYS A 167 -2.52 3.88 -10.84
C LYS A 167 -2.83 2.78 -11.87
N PRO A 168 -2.84 1.50 -11.49
CA PRO A 168 -3.19 0.44 -12.43
C PRO A 168 -4.55 0.81 -13.07
N ARG A 169 -4.61 0.69 -14.40
CA ARG A 169 -5.73 1.04 -15.31
C ARG A 169 -7.11 0.41 -14.95
N GLY A 170 -7.25 -0.26 -13.80
CA GLY A 170 -8.50 -0.81 -13.28
C GLY A 170 -9.33 0.18 -12.44
N TRP A 171 -8.81 1.36 -12.11
CA TRP A 171 -9.57 2.38 -11.35
C TRP A 171 -10.42 3.32 -12.22
N LEU A 172 -10.22 3.31 -13.54
CA LEU A 172 -11.11 3.91 -14.55
C LEU A 172 -11.46 2.83 -15.57
N GLY A 173 -12.74 2.66 -15.87
CA GLY A 173 -13.28 1.53 -16.63
C GLY A 173 -12.47 1.11 -17.88
N THR A 174 -12.34 -0.21 -17.99
CA THR A 174 -12.15 -1.06 -19.18
C THR A 174 -11.04 -0.70 -20.18
N ASN A 175 -9.91 -1.44 -20.06
CA ASN A 175 -9.20 -2.20 -21.14
C ASN A 175 -7.66 -2.24 -20.97
N GLY A 176 -7.16 -2.27 -19.73
CA GLY A 176 -5.73 -2.24 -19.39
C GLY A 176 -4.95 -3.52 -19.62
N ARG A 177 -4.15 -3.57 -20.68
CA ARG A 177 -3.01 -4.50 -20.77
C ARG A 177 -1.73 -3.79 -20.33
N LEU A 178 -1.08 -4.30 -19.29
CA LEU A 178 0.27 -3.91 -18.86
C LEU A 178 1.19 -5.12 -19.03
N GLU A 179 2.22 -4.97 -19.86
CA GLU A 179 3.33 -5.93 -19.94
C GLU A 179 4.20 -5.80 -18.68
N PRO A 180 4.54 -6.88 -17.98
CA PRO A 180 5.28 -6.76 -16.73
C PRO A 180 6.79 -6.65 -16.92
N LEU A 181 7.42 -5.69 -16.22
CA LEU A 181 8.87 -5.53 -16.06
C LEU A 181 9.58 -6.69 -15.31
N TRP A 182 8.89 -7.81 -15.03
CA TRP A 182 9.45 -8.99 -14.37
C TRP A 182 9.69 -10.19 -15.30
N ALA A 183 9.55 -10.02 -16.63
CA ALA A 183 9.97 -11.04 -17.59
C ALA A 183 11.46 -11.45 -17.42
N ASP A 184 12.28 -10.59 -16.79
CA ASP A 184 13.72 -10.84 -16.57
C ASP A 184 14.06 -11.47 -15.19
N HIS A 185 13.08 -11.65 -14.30
CA HIS A 185 13.28 -12.38 -13.05
C HIS A 185 12.43 -13.65 -13.06
N PRO A 186 13.03 -14.82 -13.40
CA PRO A 186 12.28 -16.06 -13.42
C PRO A 186 11.69 -16.33 -12.05
N ILE A 187 10.36 -16.50 -12.00
CA ILE A 187 9.67 -17.15 -10.90
C ILE A 187 10.38 -18.50 -10.70
N PRO A 188 10.86 -18.86 -9.48
CA PRO A 188 11.42 -20.17 -9.25
C PRO A 188 10.38 -21.20 -9.68
N SER A 189 10.69 -21.97 -10.73
CA SER A 189 9.78 -22.99 -11.23
C SER A 189 9.47 -23.92 -10.08
N ILE A 190 8.19 -24.01 -9.69
CA ILE A 190 7.71 -25.16 -8.92
C ILE A 190 7.95 -26.33 -9.86
N ALA A 191 9.04 -27.06 -9.61
CA ALA A 191 9.31 -28.32 -10.26
C ALA A 191 8.06 -29.17 -10.06
N SER A 192 7.45 -29.52 -11.18
CA SER A 192 6.30 -30.40 -11.25
C SER A 192 6.74 -31.80 -10.83
N ASP A 193 6.76 -32.08 -9.52
CA ASP A 193 6.75 -33.45 -9.03
C ASP A 193 5.29 -33.85 -8.79
N ARG A 194 4.59 -34.13 -9.91
CA ARG A 194 3.32 -34.86 -9.89
C ARG A 194 3.62 -36.34 -10.14
N SER A 195 4.15 -37.00 -9.12
CA SER A 195 4.08 -38.46 -9.04
C SER A 195 2.69 -38.83 -8.50
N ALA A 196 1.73 -39.09 -9.40
CA ALA A 196 0.41 -39.60 -9.03
C ALA A 196 0.50 -41.07 -8.56
N PRO A 197 -0.15 -41.48 -7.47
CA PRO A 197 -0.25 -42.90 -7.14
C PRO A 197 -1.23 -43.61 -8.09
N ALA A 198 -0.76 -44.72 -8.66
CA ALA A 198 -1.55 -45.60 -9.52
C ALA A 198 -2.74 -46.19 -8.76
N SER A 199 -3.92 -46.10 -9.37
CA SER A 199 -5.14 -46.79 -8.96
C SER A 199 -4.95 -48.30 -9.19
N SER A 200 -4.90 -49.10 -8.13
CA SER A 200 -5.03 -50.55 -8.21
C SER A 200 -6.50 -50.95 -8.27
N SER A 201 -6.80 -51.82 -9.25
CA SER A 201 -8.08 -52.48 -9.51
C SER A 201 -8.57 -53.37 -8.37
#